data_AF-A0A2E8DB35-F1
#
_entry.id   AF-A0A2E8DB35-F1
#
_cell.length_a   1.000
_cell.length_b   1.000
_cell.length_c   1.000
_cell.angle_alpha   90.00
_cell.angle_beta   90.00
_cell.angle_gamma   90.00
#
_symmetry.space_group_name_H-M   'P 1'
#
loop_
_entity.id
_entity.type
_entity.pdbx_description
1 polymer ?
#
loop_
_entity_poly.entity_id
_entity_poly.type
_entity_poly.pdbx_seq_one_letter_code
_entity_poly.pdbx_strand_id
1 'polypeptide(L)'
;MQQIDEVRLETDLQYRYDYLADFIGFGPEEVSLIQASAPHLGPRIPELVEKTYQKLLSYDTTARHFVPRQDGYDGDVPVDIAALSATHPQIQFRKDHLNRYFMQLIGRSYDAKMVLYLDMVGKMHTPRAGNASIDVPLVQMNALMGLLSDTLMQSIAEWPVDTATVMRTARAFNKLLWIQNDLINRHYLRLAA
;
A
#
# COMPACT_ATOMS: atom_id res chain seq x y z
N MET A 1 4.54 -29.69 12.54
CA MET A 1 5.20 -28.56 11.87
C MET A 1 4.84 -28.65 10.40
N GLN A 2 4.31 -27.58 9.81
CA GLN A 2 4.08 -27.54 8.37
C GLN A 2 5.42 -27.56 7.64
N GLN A 3 5.50 -28.25 6.50
CA GLN A 3 6.68 -28.27 5.63
C GLN A 3 6.50 -27.21 4.55
N ILE A 4 7.48 -26.31 4.41
CA ILE A 4 7.44 -25.19 3.47
C ILE A 4 8.48 -25.39 2.38
N ASP A 5 8.10 -25.17 1.14
CA ASP A 5 9.00 -25.13 0.00
C ASP A 5 9.52 -23.70 -0.18
N GLU A 6 10.73 -23.45 0.31
CA GLU A 6 11.36 -22.12 0.27
C GLU A 6 11.59 -21.61 -1.17
N VAL A 7 11.78 -22.51 -2.14
CA VAL A 7 11.97 -22.10 -3.55
C VAL A 7 10.66 -21.54 -4.11
N ARG A 8 9.53 -22.11 -3.72
CA ARG A 8 8.21 -21.61 -4.11
C ARG A 8 7.86 -20.28 -3.46
N LEU A 9 8.39 -19.95 -2.28
CA LEU A 9 8.20 -18.62 -1.67
C LEU A 9 8.78 -17.49 -2.53
N GLU A 10 9.79 -17.78 -3.36
CA GLU A 10 10.40 -16.79 -4.25
C GLU A 10 9.79 -16.81 -5.66
N THR A 11 9.33 -17.97 -6.14
CA THR A 11 8.93 -18.20 -7.53
C THR A 11 7.41 -18.24 -7.77
N ASP A 12 6.62 -18.56 -6.75
CA ASP A 12 5.16 -18.69 -6.81
C ASP A 12 4.50 -17.65 -5.91
N LEU A 13 3.94 -16.61 -6.52
CA LEU A 13 3.32 -15.50 -5.81
C LEU A 13 2.14 -15.95 -4.94
N GLN A 14 1.32 -16.89 -5.42
CA GLN A 14 0.18 -17.36 -4.65
C GLN A 14 0.66 -18.17 -3.44
N TYR A 15 1.66 -19.03 -3.62
CA TYR A 15 2.25 -19.81 -2.53
C TYR A 15 2.88 -18.91 -1.45
N ARG A 16 3.59 -17.85 -1.86
CA ARG A 16 4.14 -16.85 -0.93
C ARG A 16 3.03 -16.16 -0.13
N TYR A 17 1.97 -15.72 -0.80
CA TYR A 17 0.83 -15.09 -0.13
C TYR A 17 0.17 -16.06 0.86
N ASP A 18 -0.12 -17.29 0.44
CA ASP A 18 -0.77 -18.30 1.27
C ASP A 18 0.07 -18.59 2.54
N TYR A 19 1.39 -18.71 2.40
CA TYR A 19 2.30 -18.85 3.52
C TYR A 19 2.25 -17.67 4.49
N LEU A 20 2.34 -16.43 3.99
CA LEU A 20 2.31 -15.22 4.83
C LEU A 20 0.97 -15.08 5.55
N ALA A 21 -0.13 -15.33 4.81
CA ALA A 21 -1.48 -15.25 5.33
C ALA A 21 -1.70 -16.29 6.43
N ASP A 22 -1.30 -17.55 6.23
CA ASP A 22 -1.41 -18.57 7.27
C ASP A 22 -0.54 -18.25 8.49
N PHE A 23 0.73 -17.88 8.28
CA PHE A 23 1.69 -17.61 9.36
C PHE A 23 1.26 -16.44 10.27
N ILE A 24 0.74 -15.36 9.67
CA ILE A 24 0.30 -14.15 10.40
C ILE A 24 -1.18 -14.27 10.86
N GLY A 25 -1.88 -15.32 10.41
CA GLY A 25 -3.28 -15.57 10.68
C GLY A 25 -4.20 -14.54 10.01
N PHE A 26 -3.96 -14.23 8.74
CA PHE A 26 -4.83 -13.40 7.90
C PHE A 26 -5.76 -14.32 7.10
N GLY A 27 -6.99 -14.50 7.59
CA GLY A 27 -7.96 -15.39 6.98
C GLY A 27 -9.28 -14.70 6.62
N PRO A 28 -10.34 -15.50 6.37
CA PRO A 28 -11.67 -14.98 6.05
C PRO A 28 -12.25 -14.04 7.12
N GLU A 29 -11.90 -14.23 8.40
CA GLU A 29 -12.32 -13.34 9.49
C GLU A 29 -11.70 -11.94 9.35
N GLU A 30 -10.38 -11.85 9.13
CA GLU A 30 -9.69 -10.57 8.89
C GLU A 30 -10.25 -9.86 7.66
N VAL A 31 -10.48 -10.59 6.57
CA VAL A 31 -11.08 -10.05 5.35
C VAL A 31 -12.48 -9.48 5.63
N SER A 32 -13.30 -10.20 6.39
CA SER A 32 -14.65 -9.75 6.76
C SER A 32 -14.61 -8.48 7.60
N LEU A 33 -13.67 -8.37 8.54
CA LEU A 33 -13.47 -7.16 9.35
C LEU A 33 -13.07 -5.95 8.50
N ILE A 34 -12.16 -6.14 7.53
CA ILE A 34 -11.73 -5.09 6.60
C ILE A 34 -12.90 -4.63 5.72
N GLN A 35 -13.69 -5.56 5.19
CA GLN A 35 -14.85 -5.23 4.36
C GLN A 35 -15.96 -4.55 5.17
N ALA A 36 -16.23 -5.02 6.38
CA ALA A 36 -17.17 -4.39 7.32
C ALA A 36 -16.75 -2.98 7.74
N SER A 37 -15.47 -2.64 7.57
CA SER A 37 -14.92 -1.32 7.84
C SER A 37 -15.33 -0.26 6.79
N ALA A 38 -15.87 -0.67 5.63
CA ALA A 38 -16.13 0.24 4.52
C ALA A 38 -17.01 1.46 4.86
N PRO A 39 -18.10 1.35 5.65
CA PRO A 39 -18.92 2.51 6.03
C PRO A 39 -18.17 3.54 6.90
N HIS A 40 -17.15 3.11 7.64
CA HIS A 40 -16.36 3.98 8.53
C HIS A 40 -15.12 4.53 7.82
N LEU A 41 -14.38 3.67 7.11
CA LEU A 41 -13.13 4.06 6.45
C LEU A 41 -13.38 4.77 5.13
N GLY A 42 -14.34 4.31 4.33
CA GLY A 42 -14.63 4.82 2.98
C GLY A 42 -14.73 6.35 2.90
N PRO A 43 -15.60 6.99 3.71
CA PRO A 43 -15.74 8.44 3.74
C PRO A 43 -14.47 9.21 4.18
N ARG A 44 -13.56 8.54 4.91
CA ARG A 44 -12.32 9.14 5.45
C ARG A 44 -11.11 8.96 4.55
N ILE A 45 -11.17 8.06 3.56
CA ILE A 45 -10.04 7.77 2.64
C ILE A 45 -9.46 9.05 2.00
N PRO A 46 -10.25 9.99 1.46
CA PRO A 46 -9.69 11.21 0.85
C PRO A 46 -8.84 12.04 1.82
N GLU A 47 -9.28 12.16 3.08
CA GLU A 47 -8.54 12.89 4.11
C GLU A 47 -7.24 12.18 4.50
N LEU A 48 -7.29 10.84 4.65
CA LEU A 48 -6.10 10.02 4.95
C LEU A 48 -5.06 10.13 3.84
N VAL A 49 -5.51 10.11 2.58
CA VAL A 49 -4.66 10.30 1.40
C VAL A 49 -4.05 11.70 1.40
N GLU A 50 -4.83 12.74 1.68
CA GLU A 50 -4.31 14.11 1.75
C GLU A 50 -3.21 14.24 2.81
N LYS A 51 -3.44 13.76 4.04
CA LYS A 51 -2.45 13.77 5.13
C LYS A 51 -1.19 12.98 4.75
N THR A 52 -1.36 11.84 4.08
CA THR A 52 -0.23 11.03 3.59
C THR A 52 0.62 11.82 2.59
N TYR A 53 0.01 12.47 1.60
CA TYR A 53 0.75 13.26 0.62
C TYR A 53 1.38 14.52 1.21
N GLN A 54 0.72 15.19 2.15
CA GLN A 54 1.32 16.31 2.89
C GLN A 54 2.61 15.87 3.58
N LYS A 55 2.62 14.70 4.22
CA LYS A 55 3.80 14.15 4.86
C LYS A 55 4.88 13.73 3.85
N LEU A 56 4.51 13.09 2.74
CA LEU A 56 5.48 12.69 1.70
C LEU A 56 6.10 13.90 0.99
N LEU A 57 5.36 14.99 0.84
CA LEU A 57 5.87 16.22 0.23
C LEU A 57 6.65 17.10 1.21
N SER A 58 6.61 16.81 2.53
CA SER A 58 7.37 17.56 3.53
C SER A 58 8.83 17.13 3.67
N TYR A 59 9.27 16.08 2.96
CA TYR A 59 10.66 15.64 2.91
C TYR A 59 11.11 15.57 1.45
N ASP A 60 12.25 16.17 1.14
CA ASP A 60 12.86 16.16 -0.20
C ASP A 60 13.10 14.74 -0.73
N THR A 61 13.58 13.86 0.15
CA THR A 61 13.92 12.47 -0.16
C THR A 61 12.73 11.69 -0.70
N THR A 62 11.51 11.95 -0.22
CA THR A 62 10.26 11.35 -0.73
C THR A 62 9.63 12.20 -1.83
N ALA A 63 9.64 13.53 -1.70
CA ALA A 63 8.99 14.44 -2.65
C ALA A 63 9.53 14.31 -4.07
N ARG A 64 10.86 14.13 -4.22
CA ARG A 64 11.53 14.02 -5.53
C ARG A 64 10.97 12.92 -6.42
N HIS A 65 10.38 11.86 -5.85
CA HIS A 65 9.81 10.75 -6.61
C HIS A 65 8.49 11.10 -7.32
N PHE A 66 7.94 12.29 -7.06
CA PHE A 66 6.76 12.81 -7.74
C PHE A 66 7.07 13.80 -8.87
N VAL A 67 8.34 14.16 -9.08
CA VAL A 67 8.77 14.96 -10.23
C VAL A 67 8.64 14.17 -11.54
N PRO A 68 9.16 12.91 -11.64
CA PRO A 68 9.00 12.14 -12.86
C PRO A 68 7.53 11.90 -13.19
N ARG A 69 7.19 11.99 -14.48
CA ARG A 69 5.86 11.71 -15.02
C ARG A 69 5.35 10.36 -14.52
N GLN A 70 4.16 10.31 -13.95
CA GLN A 70 3.52 9.05 -13.63
C GLN A 70 3.06 8.34 -14.91
N ASP A 71 3.16 7.01 -14.93
CA ASP A 71 2.58 6.21 -16.01
C ASP A 71 1.07 6.46 -16.15
N GLY A 72 0.59 6.59 -17.39
CA GLY A 72 -0.81 6.93 -17.71
C GLY A 72 -1.23 8.38 -17.43
N TYR A 73 -0.29 9.28 -17.10
CA TYR A 73 -0.58 10.71 -16.93
C TYR A 73 0.01 11.55 -18.08
N ASP A 74 -0.87 12.23 -18.82
CA ASP A 74 -0.51 12.99 -20.03
C ASP A 74 -0.36 14.51 -19.82
N GLY A 75 -0.64 15.02 -18.61
CA GLY A 75 -0.60 16.46 -18.32
C GLY A 75 0.81 17.02 -18.06
N ASP A 76 0.88 18.27 -17.61
CA ASP A 76 2.15 18.92 -17.26
C ASP A 76 2.79 18.25 -16.05
N VAL A 77 4.13 18.26 -16.02
CA VAL A 77 4.94 17.73 -14.91
C VAL A 77 5.73 18.86 -14.24
N PRO A 78 6.00 18.77 -12.93
CA PRO A 78 6.87 19.72 -12.26
C PRO A 78 8.27 19.69 -12.88
N VAL A 79 8.90 20.85 -13.00
CA VAL A 79 10.29 20.94 -13.50
C VAL A 79 11.29 20.41 -12.49
N ASP A 80 11.03 20.63 -11.20
CA ASP A 80 11.86 20.21 -10.08
C ASP A 80 11.02 20.09 -8.79
N ILE A 81 11.71 19.84 -7.68
CA ILE A 81 11.07 19.71 -6.36
C ILE A 81 10.52 21.05 -5.87
N ALA A 82 11.14 22.18 -6.23
CA ALA A 82 10.68 23.50 -5.79
C ALA A 82 9.33 23.88 -6.44
N ALA A 83 9.08 23.37 -7.64
CA ALA A 83 7.80 23.51 -8.35
C ALA A 83 6.74 22.48 -7.92
N LEU A 84 7.06 21.51 -7.05
CA LEU A 84 6.09 20.56 -6.53
C LEU A 84 5.13 21.23 -5.55
N SER A 85 3.84 21.00 -5.74
CA SER A 85 2.81 21.40 -4.78
C SER A 85 1.75 20.31 -4.63
N ALA A 86 1.07 20.30 -3.49
CA ALA A 86 -0.04 19.38 -3.23
C ALA A 86 -1.22 19.56 -4.21
N THR A 87 -1.31 20.71 -4.88
CA THR A 87 -2.35 21.05 -5.85
C THR A 87 -1.94 20.78 -7.30
N HIS A 88 -0.69 20.39 -7.54
CA HIS A 88 -0.22 20.07 -8.88
C HIS A 88 -1.07 18.93 -9.50
N PRO A 89 -1.51 19.01 -10.77
CA PRO A 89 -2.45 18.03 -11.34
C PRO A 89 -1.92 16.59 -11.32
N GLN A 90 -0.62 16.39 -11.57
CA GLN A 90 0.01 15.08 -11.40
C GLN A 90 -0.15 14.55 -9.97
N ILE A 91 0.04 15.38 -8.93
CA ILE A 91 -0.09 14.95 -7.53
C ILE A 91 -1.53 14.50 -7.25
N GLN A 92 -2.52 15.21 -7.79
CA GLN A 92 -3.93 14.79 -7.69
C GLN A 92 -4.15 13.44 -8.40
N PHE A 93 -3.59 13.24 -9.58
CA PHE A 93 -3.63 11.95 -10.29
C PHE A 93 -2.99 10.80 -9.48
N ARG A 94 -1.92 11.09 -8.73
CA ARG A 94 -1.30 10.11 -7.83
C ARG A 94 -2.14 9.84 -6.59
N LYS A 95 -2.75 10.88 -6.00
CA LYS A 95 -3.71 10.76 -4.89
C LYS A 95 -4.89 9.86 -5.28
N ASP A 96 -5.42 10.01 -6.48
CA ASP A 96 -6.50 9.15 -7.01
C ASP A 96 -6.11 7.67 -7.05
N HIS A 97 -4.85 7.35 -7.36
CA HIS A 97 -4.37 5.97 -7.30
C HIS A 97 -4.35 5.43 -5.87
N LEU A 98 -3.90 6.24 -4.90
CA LEU A 98 -3.89 5.83 -3.50
C LEU A 98 -5.33 5.71 -2.94
N ASN A 99 -6.24 6.61 -3.35
CA ASN A 99 -7.67 6.50 -3.05
C ASN A 99 -8.23 5.17 -3.58
N ARG A 100 -7.97 4.87 -4.87
CA ARG A 100 -8.38 3.60 -5.48
C ARG A 100 -7.80 2.40 -4.74
N TYR A 101 -6.53 2.48 -4.32
CA TYR A 101 -5.89 1.42 -3.53
C TYR A 101 -6.66 1.11 -2.25
N PHE A 102 -6.96 2.10 -1.41
CA PHE A 102 -7.74 1.87 -0.20
C PHE A 102 -9.15 1.34 -0.50
N MET A 103 -9.80 1.86 -1.54
CA MET A 103 -11.10 1.36 -1.97
C MET A 103 -11.05 -0.11 -2.42
N GLN A 104 -9.98 -0.56 -3.08
CA GLN A 104 -9.81 -1.97 -3.41
C GLN A 104 -9.63 -2.82 -2.14
N LEU A 105 -8.86 -2.34 -1.14
CA LEU A 105 -8.64 -3.10 0.10
C LEU A 105 -9.94 -3.41 0.83
N ILE A 106 -10.86 -2.44 0.91
CA ILE A 106 -12.15 -2.59 1.62
C ILE A 106 -13.26 -3.17 0.74
N GLY A 107 -13.10 -3.15 -0.58
CA GLY A 107 -14.18 -3.48 -1.53
C GLY A 107 -14.02 -4.81 -2.26
N ARG A 108 -12.80 -5.35 -2.38
CA ARG A 108 -12.56 -6.60 -3.14
C ARG A 108 -12.63 -7.84 -2.28
N SER A 109 -12.90 -8.96 -2.96
CA SER A 109 -12.59 -10.30 -2.47
C SER A 109 -11.08 -10.51 -2.45
N TYR A 110 -10.57 -11.18 -1.42
CA TYR A 110 -9.15 -11.53 -1.27
C TYR A 110 -8.87 -12.87 -1.94
N ASP A 111 -8.96 -12.87 -3.27
CA ASP A 111 -8.66 -14.00 -4.14
C ASP A 111 -7.32 -13.80 -4.87
N ALA A 112 -6.97 -14.71 -5.79
CA ALA A 112 -5.76 -14.63 -6.58
C ALA A 112 -5.60 -13.29 -7.36
N LYS A 113 -6.71 -12.62 -7.74
CA LYS A 113 -6.63 -11.32 -8.40
C LYS A 113 -6.22 -10.23 -7.42
N MET A 114 -6.62 -10.32 -6.16
CA MET A 114 -6.16 -9.42 -5.12
C MET A 114 -4.66 -9.59 -4.88
N VAL A 115 -4.17 -10.84 -4.84
CA VAL A 115 -2.73 -11.12 -4.69
C VAL A 115 -1.92 -10.50 -5.83
N LEU A 116 -2.35 -10.70 -7.09
CA LEU A 116 -1.73 -10.06 -8.25
C LEU A 116 -1.75 -8.52 -8.17
N TYR A 117 -2.85 -7.96 -7.67
CA TYR A 117 -2.98 -6.53 -7.49
C TYR A 117 -2.00 -5.97 -6.44
N LEU A 118 -1.91 -6.61 -5.26
CA LEU A 118 -0.98 -6.23 -4.20
C LEU A 118 0.48 -6.32 -4.67
N ASP A 119 0.83 -7.36 -5.43
CA ASP A 119 2.16 -7.52 -6.03
C ASP A 119 2.47 -6.42 -7.05
N MET A 120 1.51 -6.09 -7.92
CA MET A 120 1.66 -5.01 -8.90
C MET A 120 1.85 -3.64 -8.23
N VAL A 121 1.16 -3.38 -7.12
CA VAL A 121 1.38 -2.17 -6.30
C VAL A 121 2.82 -2.11 -5.80
N GLY A 122 3.43 -3.23 -5.39
CA GLY A 122 4.85 -3.26 -5.06
C GLY A 122 5.75 -2.97 -6.26
N LYS A 123 5.49 -3.65 -7.37
CA LYS A 123 6.31 -3.60 -8.57
C LYS A 123 6.40 -2.20 -9.19
N MET A 124 5.30 -1.44 -9.20
CA MET A 124 5.23 -0.11 -9.81
C MET A 124 6.03 0.99 -9.10
N HIS A 125 6.54 0.72 -7.88
CA HIS A 125 7.43 1.64 -7.16
C HIS A 125 8.92 1.38 -7.48
N THR A 126 9.19 0.47 -8.40
CA THR A 126 10.52 0.12 -8.92
C THR A 126 10.57 0.31 -10.43
N PRO A 127 11.76 0.32 -11.06
CA PRO A 127 11.89 0.38 -12.52
C PRO A 127 11.31 -0.82 -13.29
N ARG A 128 10.76 -1.82 -12.59
CA ARG A 128 10.28 -3.07 -13.19
C ARG A 128 8.85 -2.99 -13.73
N ALA A 129 8.09 -1.92 -13.44
CA ALA A 129 6.74 -1.72 -13.98
C ALA A 129 6.35 -0.23 -13.98
N GLY A 130 5.43 0.16 -14.87
CA GLY A 130 5.01 1.55 -15.04
C GLY A 130 6.12 2.39 -15.68
N ASN A 131 6.50 3.50 -15.04
CA ASN A 131 7.58 4.36 -15.52
C ASN A 131 8.94 3.93 -14.94
N ALA A 132 9.88 3.55 -15.82
CA ALA A 132 11.24 3.15 -15.44
C ALA A 132 12.06 4.24 -14.72
N SER A 133 11.68 5.52 -14.85
CA SER A 133 12.28 6.64 -14.11
C SER A 133 11.78 6.75 -12.67
N ILE A 134 10.78 5.94 -12.27
CA ILE A 134 10.34 5.82 -10.89
C ILE A 134 11.10 4.67 -10.23
N ASP A 135 12.03 5.04 -9.35
CA ASP A 135 12.78 4.12 -8.51
C ASP A 135 12.76 4.64 -7.08
N VAL A 136 11.80 4.17 -6.27
CA VAL A 136 11.63 4.63 -4.88
C VAL A 136 12.50 3.75 -3.97
N PRO A 137 13.53 4.27 -3.29
CA PRO A 137 14.36 3.47 -2.39
C PRO A 137 13.56 2.74 -1.31
N LEU A 138 13.96 1.51 -0.99
CA LEU A 138 13.24 0.67 -0.03
C LEU A 138 13.04 1.34 1.34
N VAL A 139 14.02 2.11 1.83
CA VAL A 139 13.91 2.84 3.10
C VAL A 139 12.72 3.82 3.11
N GLN A 140 12.45 4.46 1.99
CA GLN A 140 11.35 5.41 1.85
C GLN A 140 10.01 4.69 1.67
N MET A 141 10.03 3.56 0.96
CA MET A 141 8.85 2.72 0.79
C MET A 141 8.40 2.12 2.13
N ASN A 142 9.33 1.66 2.95
CA ASN A 142 9.07 1.22 4.32
C ASN A 142 8.59 2.37 5.22
N ALA A 143 9.14 3.58 5.06
CA ALA A 143 8.66 4.77 5.79
C ALA A 143 7.20 5.10 5.46
N LEU A 144 6.80 5.01 4.18
CA LEU A 144 5.41 5.17 3.76
C LEU A 144 4.52 4.06 4.34
N MET A 145 4.94 2.80 4.30
CA MET A 145 4.16 1.70 4.89
C MET A 145 3.95 1.89 6.40
N GLY A 146 4.98 2.36 7.13
CA GLY A 146 4.86 2.73 8.53
C GLY A 146 3.86 3.86 8.77
N LEU A 147 3.92 4.92 7.97
CA LEU A 147 2.97 6.04 8.04
C LEU A 147 1.53 5.60 7.78
N LEU A 148 1.30 4.79 6.74
CA LEU A 148 -0.05 4.29 6.42
C LEU A 148 -0.60 3.40 7.53
N SER A 149 0.25 2.57 8.13
CA SER A 149 -0.12 1.72 9.26
C SER A 149 -0.57 2.54 10.47
N ASP A 150 0.22 3.53 10.88
CA ASP A 150 -0.11 4.42 11.99
C ASP A 150 -1.39 5.24 11.72
N THR A 151 -1.48 5.83 10.52
CA THR A 151 -2.63 6.64 10.10
C THR A 151 -3.94 5.85 10.08
N LEU A 152 -3.90 4.60 9.61
CA LEU A 152 -5.06 3.71 9.67
C LEU A 152 -5.42 3.34 11.10
N MET A 153 -4.46 2.99 11.94
CA MET A 153 -4.72 2.65 13.35
C MET A 153 -5.37 3.82 14.09
N GLN A 154 -4.86 5.04 13.91
CA GLN A 154 -5.45 6.24 14.48
C GLN A 154 -6.90 6.43 14.00
N SER A 155 -7.14 6.32 12.69
CA SER A 155 -8.50 6.47 12.14
C SER A 155 -9.47 5.45 12.73
N ILE A 156 -9.06 4.19 12.85
CA ILE A 156 -9.88 3.10 13.39
C ILE A 156 -10.20 3.33 14.88
N ALA A 157 -9.25 3.87 15.65
CA ALA A 157 -9.44 4.17 17.06
C ALA A 157 -10.53 5.25 17.32
N GLU A 158 -10.83 6.08 16.32
CA GLU A 158 -11.83 7.15 16.39
C GLU A 158 -13.22 6.71 15.91
N TRP A 159 -13.44 5.41 15.63
CA TRP A 159 -14.73 4.92 15.17
C TRP A 159 -15.73 4.78 16.32
N PRO A 160 -17.02 5.11 16.10
CA PRO A 160 -18.06 4.98 17.12
C PRO A 160 -18.56 3.53 17.24
N VAL A 161 -17.64 2.59 17.47
CA VAL A 161 -17.90 1.15 17.67
C VAL A 161 -17.26 0.69 18.98
N ASP A 162 -17.60 -0.52 19.43
CA ASP A 162 -17.02 -1.05 20.66
C ASP A 162 -15.50 -1.31 20.52
N THR A 163 -14.80 -1.24 21.66
CA THR A 163 -13.34 -1.39 21.71
C THR A 163 -12.86 -2.72 21.14
N ALA A 164 -13.63 -3.81 21.27
CA ALA A 164 -13.22 -5.10 20.72
C ALA A 164 -13.26 -5.08 19.18
N THR A 165 -14.26 -4.44 18.58
CA THR A 165 -14.35 -4.21 17.13
C THR A 165 -13.21 -3.32 16.63
N VAL A 166 -12.91 -2.21 17.32
CA VAL A 166 -11.73 -1.37 17.01
C VAL A 166 -10.45 -2.21 16.98
N MET A 167 -10.19 -2.96 18.06
CA MET A 167 -8.96 -3.75 18.19
C MET A 167 -8.86 -4.86 17.14
N ARG A 168 -9.94 -5.60 16.88
CA ARG A 168 -9.97 -6.67 15.87
C ARG A 168 -9.73 -6.11 14.46
N THR A 169 -10.36 -4.97 14.14
CA THR A 169 -10.21 -4.34 12.83
C THR A 169 -8.82 -3.76 12.62
N ALA A 170 -8.26 -3.08 13.63
CA ALA A 170 -6.90 -2.57 13.59
C ALA A 170 -5.87 -3.71 13.40
N ARG A 171 -6.07 -4.85 14.09
CA ARG A 171 -5.22 -6.04 13.89
C ARG A 171 -5.37 -6.61 12.47
N ALA A 172 -6.57 -6.69 11.92
CA ALA A 172 -6.80 -7.17 10.55
C ALA A 172 -6.06 -6.31 9.51
N PHE A 173 -6.16 -4.98 9.60
CA PHE A 173 -5.41 -4.07 8.73
C PHE A 173 -3.90 -4.18 8.94
N ASN A 174 -3.42 -4.29 10.18
CA ASN A 174 -1.99 -4.46 10.44
C ASN A 174 -1.45 -5.73 9.75
N LYS A 175 -2.15 -6.86 9.87
CA LYS A 175 -1.77 -8.12 9.19
C LYS A 175 -1.73 -7.94 7.67
N LEU A 176 -2.75 -7.30 7.08
CA LEU A 176 -2.78 -6.99 5.65
C LEU A 176 -1.60 -6.11 5.21
N LEU A 177 -1.28 -5.07 5.97
CA LEU A 177 -0.17 -4.17 5.64
C LEU A 177 1.18 -4.86 5.71
N TRP A 178 1.36 -5.83 6.61
CA TRP A 178 2.57 -6.67 6.63
C TRP A 178 2.68 -7.56 5.40
N ILE A 179 1.57 -8.15 4.93
CA ILE A 179 1.54 -8.90 3.66
C ILE A 179 1.86 -7.97 2.49
N GLN A 180 1.22 -6.80 2.39
CA GLN A 180 1.53 -5.82 1.35
C GLN A 180 2.99 -5.38 1.41
N ASN A 181 3.54 -5.16 2.60
CA ASN A 181 4.94 -4.77 2.79
C ASN A 181 5.90 -5.85 2.30
N ASP A 182 5.64 -7.13 2.58
CA ASP A 182 6.43 -8.22 2.02
C ASP A 182 6.37 -8.26 0.48
N LEU A 183 5.16 -8.16 -0.10
CA LEU A 183 4.97 -8.13 -1.55
C LEU A 183 5.57 -6.89 -2.22
N ILE A 184 5.75 -5.79 -1.49
CA ILE A 184 6.57 -4.64 -1.94
C ILE A 184 8.04 -5.05 -1.91
N ASN A 185 8.53 -5.52 -0.77
CA ASN A 185 9.94 -5.81 -0.50
C ASN A 185 10.53 -6.85 -1.48
N ARG A 186 9.75 -7.84 -1.93
CA ARG A 186 10.23 -8.83 -2.90
C ARG A 186 10.69 -8.23 -4.23
N HIS A 187 10.19 -7.05 -4.62
CA HIS A 187 10.65 -6.36 -5.84
C HIS A 187 11.97 -5.61 -5.66
N TYR A 188 12.37 -5.37 -4.40
CA TYR A 188 13.65 -4.76 -4.04
C TYR A 188 14.77 -5.79 -3.84
N LEU A 189 14.39 -7.05 -3.61
CA LEU A 189 15.36 -8.14 -3.56
C LEU A 189 16.03 -8.27 -4.93
N ARG A 190 17.36 -8.22 -4.90
CA ARG A 190 18.19 -8.76 -5.97
C ARG A 190 18.40 -10.21 -5.58
N LEU A 191 17.75 -11.14 -6.30
CA LEU A 191 18.19 -12.53 -6.22
C LEU A 191 19.67 -12.51 -6.60
N ALA A 192 20.53 -13.04 -5.73
CA ALA A 192 21.94 -13.20 -6.07
C ALA A 192 21.98 -14.00 -7.38
N ALA A 193 22.64 -13.42 -8.40
CA ALA A 193 22.89 -14.09 -9.66
C ALA A 193 23.83 -15.28 -9.46
#